data_AF-A0A7K2QDD0-F1
#
_entry.id   AF-A0A7K2QDD0-F1
#
_cell.length_a   1.000
_cell.length_b   1.000
_cell.length_c   1.000
_cell.angle_alpha   90.00
_cell.angle_beta   90.00
_cell.angle_gamma   90.00
#
_symmetry.space_group_name_H-M   'P 1'
#
loop_
_entity.id
_entity.type
_entity.pdbx_description
1 polymer ?
#
loop_
_entity_poly.entity_id
_entity_poly.type
_entity_poly.pdbx_seq_one_letter_code
_entity_poly.pdbx_strand_id
1 'polypeptide(L)'
;MDAPPPDGRPRPSLRLLTTAGAGQVNQPVPINTGRPSDDHGGSGLTDLMQKVAHGDKEAFSALYDALAPMVFGIVVKVLRDRAQSEEVSQEVMIDLWRQAARYR
;
A
#
# COMPACT_ATOMS: atom_id res chain seq x y z
N MET A 1 29.76 -64.27 -8.87
CA MET A 1 28.95 -63.06 -9.04
C MET A 1 28.68 -62.51 -7.65
N ASP A 2 29.51 -61.59 -7.20
CA ASP A 2 29.36 -60.90 -5.91
C ASP A 2 29.51 -59.40 -6.22
N ALA A 3 28.52 -58.61 -5.81
CA ALA A 3 28.37 -57.20 -6.22
C ALA A 3 29.32 -56.29 -5.42
N PRO A 4 29.79 -55.16 -6.00
CA PRO A 4 30.77 -54.30 -5.34
C PRO A 4 30.20 -53.56 -4.11
N PRO A 5 31.05 -53.20 -3.13
CA PRO A 5 30.64 -52.48 -1.92
C PRO A 5 30.29 -51.00 -2.21
N PRO A 6 29.28 -50.42 -1.55
CA PRO A 6 28.98 -48.99 -1.66
C PRO A 6 29.96 -48.19 -0.79
N ASP A 7 30.82 -47.40 -1.45
CA ASP A 7 31.86 -46.58 -0.84
C ASP A 7 31.28 -45.61 0.22
N GLY A 8 31.78 -45.71 1.46
CA GLY A 8 31.24 -45.12 2.68
C GLY A 8 31.76 -43.70 2.99
N ARG A 9 31.69 -42.77 2.03
CA ARG A 9 32.03 -41.37 2.32
C ARG A 9 30.81 -40.62 2.88
N PRO A 10 30.92 -39.97 4.06
CA PRO A 10 29.83 -39.12 4.56
C PRO A 10 29.65 -37.91 3.62
N ARG A 11 28.43 -37.70 3.14
CA ARG A 11 28.03 -36.49 2.39
C ARG A 11 28.16 -35.29 3.34
N PRO A 12 28.78 -34.16 2.92
CA PRO A 12 28.73 -32.95 3.74
C PRO A 12 27.27 -32.51 3.87
N SER A 13 26.78 -32.45 5.12
CA SER A 13 25.43 -32.02 5.45
C SER A 13 25.20 -30.60 4.92
N LEU A 14 24.30 -30.46 3.96
CA LEU A 14 23.76 -29.16 3.58
C LEU A 14 23.07 -28.60 4.83
N ARG A 15 23.69 -27.60 5.49
CA ARG A 15 23.01 -26.81 6.51
C ARG A 15 21.78 -26.20 5.83
N LEU A 16 20.61 -26.79 6.07
CA LEU A 16 19.34 -26.10 5.94
C LEU A 16 19.46 -24.84 6.81
N LEU A 17 19.73 -23.71 6.16
CA LEU A 17 19.34 -22.43 6.71
C LEU A 17 17.82 -22.52 6.85
N THR A 18 17.37 -22.89 8.04
CA THR A 18 16.03 -22.53 8.49
C THR A 18 16.04 -21.02 8.53
N THR A 19 15.55 -20.39 7.45
CA THR A 19 15.01 -19.05 7.58
C THR A 19 13.69 -19.21 8.35
N ALA A 20 13.85 -19.24 9.67
CA ALA A 20 12.78 -19.03 10.61
C ALA A 20 12.26 -17.62 10.35
N GLY A 21 11.17 -17.55 9.60
CA GLY A 21 10.66 -16.29 9.10
C GLY A 21 9.45 -16.49 8.20
N ALA A 22 8.51 -17.36 8.61
CA ALA A 22 7.11 -17.15 8.24
C ALA A 22 6.65 -15.87 8.97
N GLY A 23 7.20 -14.74 8.54
CA GLY A 23 6.88 -13.42 9.02
C GLY A 23 5.44 -13.17 8.68
N GLN A 24 4.61 -13.17 9.72
CA GLN A 24 3.20 -12.87 9.76
C GLN A 24 2.73 -11.99 8.59
N VAL A 25 2.22 -12.65 7.53
CA VAL A 25 1.70 -12.00 6.30
C VAL A 25 0.37 -11.28 6.52
N ASN A 26 -0.11 -11.25 7.77
CA ASN A 26 -1.37 -10.65 8.18
C ASN A 26 -1.16 -9.73 9.40
N GLN A 27 -0.16 -8.86 9.32
CA GLN A 27 -0.12 -7.71 10.23
C GLN A 27 -0.77 -6.52 9.53
N PRO A 28 -1.75 -5.83 10.17
CA PRO A 28 -2.24 -4.58 9.65
C PRO A 28 -1.06 -3.62 9.61
N VAL A 29 -0.69 -3.19 8.39
CA VAL A 29 0.35 -2.18 8.22
C VAL A 29 -0.13 -0.92 8.94
N PRO A 30 0.66 -0.36 9.87
CA PRO A 30 0.29 0.89 10.51
C PRO A 30 0.18 1.94 9.41
N ILE A 31 -1.03 2.41 9.15
CA ILE A 31 -1.23 3.60 8.34
C ILE A 31 -0.68 4.72 9.21
N ASN A 32 0.60 5.06 9.00
CA ASN A 32 1.16 6.28 9.54
C ASN A 32 0.43 7.43 8.84
N THR A 33 -0.73 7.78 9.37
CA THR A 33 -1.38 9.05 9.12
C THR A 33 -0.38 10.09 9.58
N GLY A 34 0.45 10.62 8.67
CA GLY A 34 1.27 11.79 8.93
C GLY A 34 0.32 12.83 9.50
N ARG A 35 0.43 13.06 10.81
CA ARG A 35 -0.62 13.66 11.64
C ARG A 35 -1.03 15.00 11.01
N PRO A 36 -2.23 15.12 10.40
CA PRO A 36 -2.80 16.43 10.17
C PRO A 36 -3.09 16.96 11.57
N SER A 37 -2.60 18.17 11.87
CA SER A 37 -2.84 18.85 13.14
C SER A 37 -4.29 18.66 13.58
N ASP A 38 -4.42 18.27 14.84
CA ASP A 38 -5.60 17.67 15.44
C ASP A 38 -6.76 18.69 15.47
N ASP A 39 -7.82 18.53 14.64
CA ASP A 39 -9.20 19.02 14.92
C ASP A 39 -10.31 18.60 13.91
N HIS A 40 -10.07 17.84 12.84
CA HIS A 40 -11.04 17.73 11.72
C HIS A 40 -11.54 16.30 11.39
N GLY A 41 -11.60 15.40 12.37
CA GLY A 41 -12.02 14.00 12.19
C GLY A 41 -13.49 13.90 11.73
N GLY A 42 -13.70 13.68 10.43
CA GLY A 42 -15.03 13.53 9.81
C GLY A 42 -15.57 14.84 9.25
N SER A 43 -15.68 15.90 10.08
CA SER A 43 -16.27 17.17 9.62
C SER A 43 -15.43 17.89 8.56
N GLY A 44 -14.09 17.82 8.64
CA GLY A 44 -13.24 18.55 7.70
C GLY A 44 -13.06 17.83 6.37
N LEU A 45 -12.94 16.50 6.34
CA LEU A 45 -12.84 15.77 5.07
C LEU A 45 -14.15 15.87 4.26
N THR A 46 -15.29 15.80 4.95
CA THR A 46 -16.59 16.00 4.31
C THR A 46 -16.77 17.43 3.81
N ASP A 47 -16.38 18.44 4.59
CA ASP A 47 -16.40 19.85 4.15
C ASP A 47 -15.48 20.09 2.94
N LEU A 48 -14.25 19.55 2.98
CA LEU A 48 -13.33 19.57 1.84
C LEU A 48 -13.96 18.90 0.62
N MET A 49 -14.56 17.71 0.77
CA MET A 49 -15.20 17.01 -0.35
C MET A 49 -16.39 17.79 -0.92
N GLN A 50 -17.19 18.48 -0.07
CA GLN A 50 -18.24 19.37 -0.54
C GLN A 50 -17.68 20.55 -1.34
N LYS A 51 -16.60 21.19 -0.89
CA LYS A 51 -15.93 22.27 -1.65
C LYS A 51 -15.36 21.77 -2.98
N VAL A 52 -14.74 20.58 -2.98
CA VAL A 52 -14.23 19.94 -4.20
C VAL A 52 -15.37 19.61 -5.17
N ALA A 53 -16.56 19.22 -4.69
CA ALA A 53 -17.73 19.02 -5.53
C ALA A 53 -18.15 20.30 -6.29
N HIS A 54 -17.82 21.48 -5.75
CA HIS A 54 -18.03 22.77 -6.40
C HIS A 54 -16.83 23.23 -7.25
N GLY A 55 -15.79 22.39 -7.40
CA GLY A 55 -14.60 22.69 -8.19
C GLY A 55 -13.54 23.53 -7.45
N ASP A 56 -13.56 23.56 -6.12
CA ASP A 56 -12.54 24.24 -5.32
C ASP A 56 -11.19 23.49 -5.39
N LYS A 57 -10.19 24.16 -5.99
CA LYS A 57 -8.84 23.60 -6.19
C LYS A 57 -8.02 23.55 -4.90
N GLU A 58 -8.18 24.52 -4.00
CA GLU A 58 -7.45 24.54 -2.74
C GLU A 58 -7.97 23.46 -1.80
N ALA A 59 -9.29 23.27 -1.77
CA ALA A 59 -9.90 22.15 -1.07
C ALA A 59 -9.43 20.80 -1.63
N PHE A 60 -9.26 20.70 -2.96
CA PHE A 60 -8.73 19.48 -3.57
C PHE A 60 -7.26 19.25 -3.23
N SER A 61 -6.44 20.29 -3.11
CA SER A 61 -5.05 20.15 -2.66
C SER A 61 -5.00 19.59 -1.24
N ALA A 62 -5.80 20.13 -0.32
CA ALA A 62 -5.87 19.62 1.05
C ALA A 62 -6.40 18.18 1.10
N LEU A 63 -7.36 17.85 0.24
CA LEU A 63 -7.88 16.48 0.10
C LEU A 63 -6.81 15.52 -0.48
N TYR A 64 -6.03 15.99 -1.45
CA TYR A 64 -4.93 15.25 -2.05
C TYR A 64 -3.85 14.95 -1.03
N ASP A 65 -3.42 15.93 -0.25
CA ASP A 65 -2.41 15.75 0.80
C ASP A 65 -2.85 14.72 1.86
N ALA A 66 -4.15 14.70 2.18
CA ALA A 66 -4.73 13.75 3.11
C ALA A 66 -4.87 12.33 2.53
N LEU A 67 -5.29 12.19 1.27
CA LEU A 67 -5.68 10.89 0.69
C LEU A 67 -4.59 10.23 -0.16
N ALA A 68 -3.76 10.98 -0.86
CA ALA A 68 -2.79 10.45 -1.82
C ALA A 68 -1.80 9.44 -1.19
N PRO A 69 -1.23 9.67 0.02
CA PRO A 69 -0.35 8.68 0.65
C PRO A 69 -1.06 7.36 0.99
N MET A 70 -2.34 7.43 1.40
CA MET A 70 -3.14 6.25 1.71
C MET A 70 -3.50 5.46 0.46
N VAL A 71 -3.99 6.15 -0.59
CA VAL A 71 -4.30 5.55 -1.89
C VAL A 71 -3.07 4.85 -2.44
N PHE A 72 -1.95 5.54 -2.51
CA PHE A 72 -0.69 4.96 -2.99
C PHE A 72 -0.26 3.74 -2.17
N GLY A 73 -0.32 3.85 -0.84
CA GLY A 73 0.03 2.75 0.07
C GLY A 73 -0.88 1.53 -0.05
N ILE A 74 -2.13 1.68 -0.50
CA ILE A 74 -3.05 0.58 -0.81
C ILE A 74 -2.70 -0.02 -2.17
N VAL A 75 -2.54 0.81 -3.21
CA VAL A 75 -2.25 0.34 -4.58
C VAL A 75 -0.93 -0.45 -4.62
N VAL A 76 0.12 0.01 -3.94
CA VAL A 76 1.40 -0.71 -3.84
C VAL A 76 1.23 -2.11 -3.23
N LYS A 77 0.33 -2.28 -2.26
CA LYS A 77 0.07 -3.60 -1.66
C LYS A 77 -0.62 -4.56 -2.63
N VAL A 78 -1.49 -4.02 -3.49
CA VAL A 78 -2.27 -4.79 -4.46
C VAL A 78 -1.41 -5.16 -5.67
N LEU A 79 -0.76 -4.17 -6.29
CA LEU A 79 -0.01 -4.38 -7.53
C LEU A 79 1.40 -4.93 -7.30
N ARG A 80 2.00 -4.66 -6.14
CA ARG A 80 3.39 -5.03 -5.80
C ARG A 80 4.45 -4.53 -6.80
N ASP A 81 4.08 -3.53 -7.60
CA ASP A 81 4.96 -2.81 -8.52
C ASP A 81 4.82 -1.32 -8.23
N ARG A 82 5.93 -0.67 -7.89
CA ARG A 82 5.90 0.73 -7.47
C ARG A 82 5.56 1.67 -8.63
N ALA A 83 6.15 1.47 -9.82
CA ALA A 83 5.96 2.38 -10.95
C ALA A 83 4.52 2.34 -11.45
N GLN A 84 3.95 1.14 -11.58
CA GLN A 84 2.54 0.95 -11.93
C GLN A 84 1.61 1.51 -10.85
N SER A 85 2.00 1.43 -9.57
CA SER A 85 1.20 2.00 -8.48
C SER A 85 1.16 3.53 -8.50
N GLU A 86 2.25 4.19 -8.91
CA GLU A 86 2.29 5.64 -9.01
C GLU A 86 1.34 6.13 -10.12
N GLU A 87 1.34 5.47 -11.28
CA GLU A 87 0.43 5.75 -12.38
C GLU A 87 -1.04 5.56 -11.98
N VAL A 88 -1.36 4.39 -11.40
CA VAL A 88 -2.75 4.10 -10.97
C VAL A 88 -3.22 5.07 -9.90
N SER A 89 -2.37 5.44 -8.94
CA SER A 89 -2.76 6.38 -7.88
C SER A 89 -3.04 7.79 -8.43
N GLN A 90 -2.29 8.22 -9.45
CA GLN A 90 -2.57 9.49 -10.12
C GLN A 90 -3.92 9.45 -10.84
N GLU A 91 -4.21 8.38 -11.58
CA GLU A 91 -5.51 8.21 -12.24
C GLU A 91 -6.66 8.20 -11.22
N VAL A 92 -6.51 7.53 -10.07
CA VAL A 92 -7.52 7.56 -9.00
C VAL A 92 -7.79 8.99 -8.52
N MET A 93 -6.76 9.82 -8.34
CA MET A 93 -6.95 11.21 -7.91
C MET A 93 -7.61 12.08 -8.99
N ILE A 94 -7.27 11.86 -10.26
CA ILE A 94 -7.92 12.53 -11.40
C ILE A 94 -9.41 12.15 -11.48
N ASP A 95 -9.70 10.86 -11.31
CA ASP A 95 -11.06 10.35 -11.30
C ASP A 95 -11.86 10.86 -10.11
N LEU A 96 -11.23 10.99 -8.94
CA LEU A 96 -11.83 11.63 -7.77
C LEU A 96 -12.26 13.05 -8.10
N TRP A 97 -11.38 13.88 -8.67
CA TRP A 97 -11.72 15.25 -9.06
C TRP A 97 -12.89 15.30 -10.05
N ARG A 98 -12.84 14.47 -11.10
CA ARG A 98 -13.89 14.43 -12.14
C ARG A 98 -15.24 13.98 -11.58
N GLN A 99 -15.23 13.08 -10.60
CA GLN A 99 -16.44 12.53 -10.01
C GLN A 99 -16.94 13.30 -8.80
N ALA A 100 -16.13 14.17 -8.21
CA ALA A 100 -16.48 14.93 -7.01
C ALA A 100 -17.77 15.76 -7.18
N ALA A 101 -18.04 16.30 -8.37
CA ALA A 101 -19.29 17.02 -8.66
C ALA A 101 -20.57 16.19 -8.47
N ARG A 102 -20.47 14.87 -8.36
CA ARG A 102 -21.59 13.95 -8.09
C ARG A 102 -21.80 13.67 -6.61
N TYR A 103 -20.88 14.10 -5.76
CA TYR A 103 -20.96 13.94 -4.31
C TYR A 103 -22.10 14.82 -3.75
N ARG A 104 -22.96 14.25 -2.91
CA ARG A 104 -24.07 14.93 -2.22
C ARG A 104 -24.07 14.53 -0.75
#